data_AF-A0A2N7WCR6-F1
#
_entry.id   AF-A0A2N7WCR6-F1
#
_cell.length_a   1.000
_cell.length_b   1.000
_cell.length_c   1.000
_cell.angle_alpha   90.00
_cell.angle_beta   90.00
_cell.angle_gamma   90.00
#
_symmetry.space_group_name_H-M   'P 1'
#
loop_
_entity.id
_entity.type
_entity.pdbx_description
1 polymer ?
#
loop_
_entity_poly.entity_id
_entity_poly.type
_entity_poly.pdbx_seq_one_letter_code
_entity_poly.pdbx_strand_id
1 'polypeptide(L)'
;MTDYARGQGGGSTGPGNGHTNTVRLRRNALDPKDRQVLCSMVCKCNSMPSIGADGQKLKQQCVSGRLKTADALTGNQSPYKAEINYDMSRDPPAPIMDSGVSTKAHDYLSGWIQKYWPGGLDSYRPGIGNIRRPDVVVVNDPSRPPTQANLKSVVEIKFPGDSMSEAQQAAYERIAGSPDKVAVLGPDSCDCGVDGSGPQTQPATSNAPDELSDGARTFLRSGAPPIIPPFPGFAF
;
A
#
# COMPACT_ATOMS: atom_id res chain seq x y z
N MET A 1 -45.08 23.96 51.41
CA MET A 1 -45.21 22.50 51.21
C MET A 1 -45.21 22.25 49.72
N THR A 2 -44.09 21.81 49.17
CA THR A 2 -44.06 21.17 47.84
C THR A 2 -42.84 20.26 47.81
N ASP A 3 -43.09 18.95 47.87
CA ASP A 3 -42.11 17.87 47.92
C ASP A 3 -41.31 17.76 46.62
N TYR A 4 -39.99 17.62 46.74
CA TYR A 4 -39.13 17.15 45.65
C TYR A 4 -39.11 15.62 45.67
N ALA A 5 -39.79 14.99 44.70
CA ALA A 5 -39.73 13.55 44.49
C ALA A 5 -38.36 13.15 43.91
N ARG A 6 -37.65 12.30 44.64
CA ARG A 6 -36.34 11.72 44.30
C ARG A 6 -36.57 10.52 43.38
N GLY A 7 -36.29 10.64 42.09
CA GLY A 7 -36.33 9.53 41.15
C GLY A 7 -35.05 8.69 41.19
N GLN A 8 -35.07 7.53 41.86
CA GLN A 8 -34.06 6.48 41.72
C GLN A 8 -34.46 5.57 40.55
N GLY A 9 -33.79 5.71 39.41
CA GLY A 9 -33.87 4.74 38.31
C GLY A 9 -32.83 3.64 38.51
N GLY A 10 -33.26 2.49 39.05
CA GLY A 10 -32.44 1.28 39.09
C GLY A 10 -32.38 0.63 37.70
N GLY A 11 -31.23 0.71 37.03
CA GLY A 11 -30.98 -0.03 35.80
C GLY A 11 -30.67 -1.49 36.12
N SER A 12 -31.64 -2.39 35.88
CA SER A 12 -31.43 -3.83 35.88
C SER A 12 -30.77 -4.26 34.56
N THR A 13 -29.58 -4.85 34.63
CA THR A 13 -29.02 -5.65 33.54
C THR A 13 -29.51 -7.09 33.70
N GLY A 14 -30.55 -7.45 32.95
CA GLY A 14 -30.97 -8.84 32.82
C GLY A 14 -29.91 -9.66 32.05
N PRO A 15 -29.74 -10.96 32.35
CA PRO A 15 -28.80 -11.82 31.63
C PRO A 15 -29.41 -12.18 30.27
N GLY A 16 -29.20 -11.31 29.29
CA GLY A 16 -29.47 -11.60 27.88
C GLY A 16 -28.22 -12.15 27.21
N ASN A 17 -28.37 -13.14 26.34
CA ASN A 17 -27.32 -13.57 25.42
C ASN A 17 -26.95 -12.36 24.55
N GLY A 18 -25.84 -11.71 24.89
CA GLY A 18 -25.36 -10.51 24.22
C GLY A 18 -25.02 -10.84 22.77
N HIS A 19 -25.97 -10.65 21.87
CA HIS A 19 -25.67 -10.52 20.46
C HIS A 19 -24.97 -9.18 20.28
N THR A 20 -23.65 -9.23 20.12
CA THR A 20 -22.88 -8.07 19.70
C THR A 20 -23.33 -7.71 18.29
N ASN A 21 -24.22 -6.72 18.18
CA ASN A 21 -24.46 -6.06 16.91
C ASN A 21 -23.11 -5.47 16.49
N THR A 22 -22.49 -6.07 15.48
CA THR A 22 -21.32 -5.48 14.84
C THR A 22 -21.82 -4.19 14.20
N VAL A 23 -21.62 -3.08 14.92
CA VAL A 23 -21.89 -1.77 14.35
C VAL A 23 -20.95 -1.66 13.15
N ARG A 24 -21.49 -1.78 11.94
CA ARG A 24 -20.77 -1.49 10.69
C ARG A 24 -20.55 0.01 10.60
N LEU A 25 -19.73 0.52 11.51
CA LEU A 25 -19.18 1.86 11.43
C LEU A 25 -18.07 1.81 10.40
N ARG A 26 -18.29 2.54 9.30
CA ARG A 26 -17.44 2.82 8.14
C ARG A 26 -17.80 2.02 6.87
N ARG A 27 -18.45 2.72 5.94
CA ARG A 27 -18.72 2.33 4.53
C ARG A 27 -17.45 2.09 3.69
N ASN A 28 -16.26 2.00 4.29
CA ASN A 28 -14.95 2.02 3.63
C ASN A 28 -13.95 1.12 4.39
N ALA A 29 -14.42 -0.03 4.90
CA ALA A 29 -13.64 -0.87 5.80
C ALA A 29 -12.69 -1.78 5.01
N LEU A 30 -11.51 -1.23 4.69
CA LEU A 30 -10.35 -2.06 4.34
C LEU A 30 -10.14 -3.14 5.40
N ASP A 31 -9.91 -4.38 4.96
CA ASP A 31 -9.64 -5.52 5.83
C ASP A 31 -8.54 -5.19 6.85
N PRO A 32 -8.68 -5.57 8.13
CA PRO A 32 -7.72 -5.22 9.17
C PRO A 32 -6.27 -5.62 8.85
N LYS A 33 -6.04 -6.76 8.20
CA LYS A 33 -4.70 -7.22 7.81
C LYS A 33 -4.12 -6.35 6.70
N ASP A 34 -4.93 -6.06 5.67
CA ASP A 34 -4.50 -5.21 4.56
C ASP A 34 -4.23 -3.79 5.06
N ARG A 35 -5.08 -3.28 5.96
CA ARG A 35 -4.88 -2.00 6.64
C ARG A 35 -3.56 -1.98 7.39
N GLN A 36 -3.25 -3.00 8.17
CA GLN A 36 -2.00 -3.06 8.93
C GLN A 36 -0.78 -3.01 8.00
N VAL A 37 -0.79 -3.77 6.91
CA VAL A 37 0.32 -3.79 5.94
C VAL A 37 0.48 -2.43 5.25
N LEU A 38 -0.60 -1.87 4.71
CA LEU A 38 -0.55 -0.58 4.02
C LEU A 38 -0.20 0.56 4.98
N CYS A 39 -0.75 0.58 6.19
CA CYS A 39 -0.41 1.58 7.20
C CYS A 39 1.05 1.50 7.64
N SER A 40 1.64 0.31 7.76
CA SER A 40 3.08 0.17 8.04
C SER A 40 3.93 0.90 6.99
N MET A 41 3.57 0.78 5.70
CA MET A 41 4.26 1.47 4.62
C MET A 41 3.99 2.98 4.63
N VAL A 42 2.74 3.39 4.84
CA VAL A 42 2.35 4.81 4.95
C VAL A 42 3.12 5.49 6.07
N CYS A 43 3.16 4.90 7.28
CA CYS A 43 3.88 5.49 8.41
C CYS A 43 5.39 5.55 8.18
N LYS A 44 5.98 4.50 7.59
CA LYS A 44 7.41 4.50 7.24
C LYS A 44 7.75 5.58 6.22
N CYS A 45 6.91 5.79 5.21
CA CYS A 45 7.13 6.83 4.21
C CYS A 45 6.73 8.23 4.70
N ASN A 46 5.88 8.32 5.72
CA ASN A 46 5.57 9.58 6.38
C ASN A 46 6.80 10.14 7.13
N SER A 47 7.54 9.27 7.83
CA SER A 47 8.73 9.62 8.60
C SER A 47 10.01 9.66 7.77
N MET A 48 10.20 8.69 6.86
CA MET A 48 11.38 8.55 6.01
C MET A 48 10.99 8.49 4.53
N PRO A 49 10.52 9.62 3.95
CA PRO A 49 10.20 9.69 2.53
C PRO A 49 11.46 9.62 1.68
N SER A 50 11.28 9.20 0.43
CA SER A 50 12.27 9.48 -0.63
C SER A 50 12.40 10.99 -0.82
N ILE A 51 13.60 11.46 -1.09
CA ILE A 51 13.88 12.88 -1.33
C ILE A 51 14.14 13.09 -2.82
N GLY A 52 13.41 14.02 -3.41
CA GLY A 52 13.58 14.39 -4.81
C GLY A 52 14.82 15.24 -5.06
N ALA A 53 15.12 15.47 -6.34
CA ALA A 53 16.27 16.27 -6.74
C ALA A 53 16.23 17.71 -6.16
N ASP A 54 15.03 18.25 -5.92
CA ASP A 54 14.80 19.59 -5.39
C ASP A 54 14.59 19.60 -3.86
N GLY A 55 14.88 18.50 -3.18
CA GLY A 55 14.71 18.35 -1.73
C GLY A 55 13.27 18.09 -1.26
N GLN A 56 12.32 17.96 -2.20
CA GLN A 56 10.92 17.66 -1.91
C GLN A 56 10.74 16.25 -1.31
N LYS A 57 9.82 16.12 -0.35
CA LYS A 57 9.48 14.84 0.30
C LYS A 57 8.50 14.05 -0.58
N LEU A 58 8.97 12.99 -1.22
CA LEU A 58 8.22 12.17 -2.17
C LEU A 58 7.52 11.00 -1.46
N LYS A 59 6.59 11.32 -0.54
CA LYS A 59 5.92 10.32 0.31
C LYS A 59 5.13 9.27 -0.48
N GLN A 60 4.37 9.70 -1.49
CA GLN A 60 3.60 8.79 -2.35
C GLN A 60 4.51 7.83 -3.13
N GLN A 61 5.57 8.37 -3.75
CA GLN A 61 6.54 7.56 -4.49
C GLN A 61 7.32 6.61 -3.58
N CYS A 62 7.54 6.98 -2.31
CA CYS A 62 8.10 6.06 -1.33
C CYS A 62 7.17 4.86 -1.10
N VAL A 63 5.86 5.07 -0.97
CA VAL A 63 4.90 3.97 -0.75
C VAL A 63 4.79 3.10 -2.00
N SER A 64 4.52 3.70 -3.16
CA SER A 64 4.34 2.96 -4.41
C SER A 64 5.63 2.25 -4.83
N GLY A 65 6.79 2.88 -4.66
CA GLY A 65 8.09 2.27 -4.92
C GLY A 65 8.33 1.02 -4.04
N ARG A 66 8.07 1.11 -2.73
CA ARG A 66 8.22 -0.03 -1.82
C ARG A 66 7.28 -1.18 -2.17
N LEU A 67 6.02 -0.88 -2.51
CA LEU A 67 5.04 -1.87 -2.93
C LEU A 67 5.45 -2.56 -4.24
N LYS A 68 5.90 -1.80 -5.25
CA LYS A 68 6.39 -2.34 -6.52
C LYS A 68 7.62 -3.23 -6.32
N THR A 69 8.57 -2.81 -5.47
CA THR A 69 9.73 -3.65 -5.14
C THR A 69 9.31 -4.95 -4.46
N ALA A 70 8.41 -4.88 -3.48
CA ALA A 70 7.90 -6.07 -2.81
C ALA A 70 7.16 -7.00 -3.78
N ASP A 71 6.34 -6.46 -4.69
CA ASP A 71 5.64 -7.24 -5.71
C ASP A 71 6.64 -7.93 -6.66
N ALA A 72 7.64 -7.21 -7.14
CA ALA A 72 8.69 -7.75 -8.01
C ALA A 72 9.48 -8.88 -7.33
N LEU A 73 9.81 -8.76 -6.04
CA LEU A 73 10.49 -9.81 -5.26
C LEU A 73 9.66 -11.09 -5.12
N THR A 74 8.34 -10.99 -5.28
CA THR A 74 7.40 -12.13 -5.28
C THR A 74 7.02 -12.60 -6.69
N GLY A 75 7.76 -12.19 -7.72
CA GLY A 75 7.44 -12.56 -9.11
C GLY A 75 6.14 -11.92 -9.61
N ASN A 76 5.79 -10.73 -9.11
CA ASN A 76 4.53 -10.05 -9.35
C ASN A 76 3.31 -10.83 -8.81
N GLN A 77 3.45 -11.46 -7.64
CA GLN A 77 2.36 -12.18 -6.96
C GLN A 77 2.10 -11.65 -5.54
N SER A 78 2.42 -10.38 -5.28
CA SER A 78 1.91 -9.68 -4.10
C SER A 78 0.42 -9.40 -4.27
N PRO A 79 -0.41 -9.55 -3.22
CA PRO A 79 -1.80 -9.12 -3.27
C PRO A 79 -1.95 -7.60 -3.33
N TYR A 80 -0.90 -6.85 -3.01
CA TYR A 80 -0.88 -5.38 -3.02
C TYR A 80 -0.20 -4.88 -4.30
N LYS A 81 -0.99 -4.38 -5.25
CA LYS A 81 -0.51 -3.87 -6.53
C LYS A 81 -0.55 -2.35 -6.54
N ALA A 82 0.60 -1.71 -6.70
CA ALA A 82 0.68 -0.26 -6.74
C ALA A 82 0.55 0.27 -8.17
N GLU A 83 -0.16 1.39 -8.31
CA GLU A 83 -0.20 2.20 -9.54
C GLU A 83 -0.66 1.45 -10.81
N ILE A 84 -1.67 0.59 -10.69
CA ILE A 84 -2.30 -0.07 -11.85
C ILE A 84 -3.18 0.94 -12.61
N ASN A 85 -2.95 1.10 -13.91
CA ASN A 85 -3.83 1.89 -14.77
C ASN A 85 -5.08 1.07 -15.15
N TYR A 86 -6.24 1.72 -15.16
CA TYR A 86 -7.50 1.13 -15.62
C TYR A 86 -8.02 1.91 -16.82
N ASP A 87 -8.39 1.19 -17.88
CA ASP A 87 -9.17 1.71 -18.99
C ASP A 87 -10.62 1.88 -18.56
N MET A 88 -11.04 3.14 -18.49
CA MET A 88 -12.35 3.57 -18.05
C MET A 88 -13.39 3.60 -19.18
N SER A 89 -13.03 3.26 -20.42
CA SER A 89 -13.99 3.12 -21.52
C SER A 89 -14.70 1.76 -21.54
N ARG A 90 -14.20 0.80 -20.75
CA ARG A 90 -14.71 -0.57 -20.64
C ARG A 90 -15.71 -0.69 -19.48
N ASP A 91 -16.61 -1.65 -19.60
CA ASP A 91 -17.54 -2.05 -18.53
C ASP A 91 -17.45 -3.56 -18.27
N PRO A 92 -16.95 -4.01 -17.10
CA PRO A 92 -16.33 -3.19 -16.06
C PRO A 92 -14.99 -2.56 -16.52
N PRO A 93 -14.48 -1.51 -15.83
CA PRO A 93 -13.16 -0.95 -16.12
C PRO A 93 -12.06 -2.01 -16.12
N ALA A 94 -11.20 -1.99 -17.13
CA ALA A 94 -10.23 -3.06 -17.36
C ALA A 94 -8.82 -2.65 -16.93
N PRO A 95 -8.09 -3.48 -16.15
CA PRO A 95 -6.71 -3.18 -15.78
C PRO A 95 -5.78 -3.28 -16.99
N ILE A 96 -4.84 -2.35 -17.09
CA ILE A 96 -3.82 -2.29 -18.14
C ILE A 96 -2.55 -2.99 -17.61
N MET A 97 -2.41 -4.25 -18.00
CA MET A 97 -1.37 -5.16 -17.52
C MET A 97 -0.27 -5.39 -18.57
N ASP A 98 0.88 -5.87 -18.10
CA ASP A 98 1.99 -6.36 -18.94
C ASP A 98 1.53 -7.54 -19.80
N SER A 99 2.00 -7.62 -21.04
CA SER A 99 1.58 -8.67 -21.98
C SER A 99 2.19 -10.05 -21.68
N GLY A 100 3.35 -10.10 -21.03
CA GLY A 100 4.03 -11.34 -20.66
C GLY A 100 3.68 -11.82 -19.25
N VAL A 101 3.31 -10.90 -18.35
CA VAL A 101 2.97 -11.23 -16.95
C VAL A 101 1.64 -10.56 -16.58
N SER A 102 0.56 -11.34 -16.58
CA SER A 102 -0.81 -10.83 -16.38
C SER A 102 -1.07 -10.16 -15.02
N THR A 103 -0.21 -10.39 -14.04
CA THR A 103 -0.28 -9.83 -12.68
C THR A 103 0.62 -8.61 -12.47
N LYS A 104 1.41 -8.22 -13.50
CA LYS A 104 2.31 -7.07 -13.48
C LYS A 104 1.68 -5.89 -14.21
N ALA A 105 1.82 -4.69 -13.64
CA ALA A 105 1.40 -3.45 -14.29
C ALA A 105 2.10 -3.26 -15.65
N HIS A 106 1.42 -2.65 -16.62
CA HIS A 106 2.10 -2.24 -17.86
C HIS A 106 3.05 -1.06 -17.59
N ASP A 107 4.35 -1.24 -17.84
CA ASP A 107 5.38 -0.24 -17.51
C ASP A 107 5.28 1.05 -18.36
N TYR A 108 4.78 0.93 -19.60
CA TYR A 108 4.73 2.04 -20.57
C TYR A 108 3.32 2.35 -21.08
N LEU A 109 2.61 3.23 -20.37
CA LEU A 109 1.22 3.57 -20.70
C LEU A 109 1.05 4.15 -22.11
N SER A 110 1.95 5.03 -22.57
CA SER A 110 1.82 5.66 -23.89
C SER A 110 1.90 4.63 -25.03
N GLY A 111 2.75 3.62 -24.89
CA GLY A 111 2.82 2.50 -25.85
C GLY A 111 1.56 1.65 -25.85
N TRP A 112 0.96 1.43 -24.66
CA TRP A 112 -0.33 0.76 -24.57
C TRP A 112 -1.43 1.57 -25.28
N ILE A 113 -1.50 2.89 -25.03
CA ILE A 113 -2.47 3.78 -25.67
C ILE A 113 -2.30 3.75 -27.19
N GLN A 114 -1.08 3.91 -27.69
CA GLN A 114 -0.81 3.89 -29.13
C GLN A 114 -1.30 2.60 -29.80
N LYS A 115 -1.17 1.47 -29.12
CA LYS A 115 -1.49 0.16 -29.67
C LYS A 115 -2.95 -0.25 -29.52
N TYR A 116 -3.58 0.07 -28.39
CA TYR A 116 -4.87 -0.51 -28.01
C TYR A 116 -6.00 0.50 -27.84
N TRP A 117 -5.70 1.80 -27.67
CA TRP A 117 -6.74 2.81 -27.60
C TRP A 117 -7.37 3.02 -28.99
N PRO A 118 -8.71 3.13 -29.12
CA PRO A 118 -9.34 3.43 -30.40
C PRO A 118 -8.82 4.75 -30.99
N GLY A 119 -8.18 4.66 -32.16
CA GLY A 119 -7.54 5.80 -32.82
C GLY A 119 -6.17 6.21 -32.23
N GLY A 120 -5.58 5.37 -31.39
CA GLY A 120 -4.22 5.52 -30.87
C GLY A 120 -4.01 6.79 -30.04
N LEU A 121 -2.75 7.26 -30.02
CA LEU A 121 -2.37 8.48 -29.28
C LEU A 121 -3.10 9.73 -29.81
N ASP A 122 -3.32 9.83 -31.12
CA ASP A 122 -3.94 11.00 -31.75
C ASP A 122 -5.39 11.21 -31.30
N SER A 123 -6.09 10.12 -30.96
CA SER A 123 -7.47 10.16 -30.48
C SER A 123 -7.58 10.13 -28.95
N TYR A 124 -6.46 9.90 -28.24
CA TYR A 124 -6.46 9.84 -26.78
C TYR A 124 -6.47 11.23 -26.16
N ARG A 125 -7.45 11.49 -25.29
CA ARG A 125 -7.55 12.74 -24.53
C ARG A 125 -7.08 12.52 -23.09
N PRO A 126 -5.90 13.05 -22.69
CA PRO A 126 -5.45 12.95 -21.31
C PRO A 126 -6.30 13.83 -20.38
N GLY A 127 -6.31 13.51 -19.08
CA GLY A 127 -6.92 14.35 -18.04
C GLY A 127 -8.45 14.28 -17.93
N ILE A 128 -9.16 13.68 -18.89
CA ILE A 128 -10.64 13.58 -18.83
C ILE A 128 -11.14 12.31 -18.09
N GLY A 129 -10.22 11.51 -17.55
CA GLY A 129 -10.56 10.32 -16.75
C GLY A 129 -10.77 9.02 -17.55
N ASN A 130 -10.40 9.01 -18.84
CA ASN A 130 -10.37 7.81 -19.68
C ASN A 130 -9.44 6.70 -19.14
N ILE A 131 -8.39 7.11 -18.43
CA ILE A 131 -7.51 6.21 -17.69
C ILE A 131 -7.44 6.72 -16.26
N ARG A 132 -7.58 5.81 -15.30
CA ARG A 132 -7.50 6.11 -13.86
C ARG A 132 -6.50 5.17 -13.21
N ARG A 133 -5.74 5.69 -12.26
CA ARG A 133 -4.66 4.96 -11.59
C ARG A 133 -4.75 5.14 -10.07
N PRO A 134 -5.42 4.22 -9.36
CA PRO A 134 -5.37 4.18 -7.91
C PRO A 134 -3.95 4.00 -7.40
N ASP A 135 -3.67 4.49 -6.18
CA ASP A 135 -2.37 4.29 -5.55
C ASP A 135 -2.11 2.81 -5.30
N VAL A 136 -3.10 2.09 -4.77
CA VAL A 136 -3.01 0.65 -4.50
C VAL A 136 -4.33 -0.04 -4.84
N VAL A 137 -4.24 -1.22 -5.44
CA VAL A 137 -5.34 -2.18 -5.48
C VAL A 137 -4.95 -3.45 -4.74
N VAL A 138 -5.88 -4.00 -3.98
CA VAL A 138 -5.72 -5.25 -3.25
C VAL A 138 -6.54 -6.32 -3.95
N VAL A 139 -5.91 -7.44 -4.28
CA VAL A 139 -6.58 -8.55 -4.98
C VAL A 139 -6.90 -9.71 -4.03
N ASN A 140 -7.95 -10.47 -4.37
CA ASN A 140 -8.32 -11.69 -3.64
C ASN A 140 -7.35 -12.83 -3.96
N ASP A 141 -7.00 -12.99 -5.25
CA ASP A 141 -6.04 -13.98 -5.74
C ASP A 141 -4.87 -13.29 -6.44
N PRO A 142 -3.65 -13.34 -5.87
CA PRO A 142 -2.47 -12.67 -6.42
C PRO A 142 -1.94 -13.31 -7.71
N SER A 143 -2.39 -14.51 -8.06
CA SER A 143 -2.04 -15.18 -9.32
C SER A 143 -2.88 -14.72 -10.52
N ARG A 144 -3.88 -13.86 -10.27
CA ARG A 144 -4.82 -13.37 -11.29
C ARG A 144 -4.72 -11.85 -11.44
N PRO A 145 -5.01 -11.31 -12.63
CA PRO A 145 -5.01 -9.86 -12.85
C PRO A 145 -6.00 -9.15 -11.91
N PRO A 146 -5.78 -7.87 -11.59
CA PRO A 146 -6.66 -7.06 -10.75
C PRO A 146 -7.92 -6.60 -11.51
N THR A 147 -8.68 -7.55 -12.06
CA THR A 147 -10.00 -7.27 -12.65
C THR A 147 -11.00 -6.99 -11.54
N GLN A 148 -12.10 -6.29 -11.85
CA GLN A 148 -13.14 -5.97 -10.86
C GLN A 148 -13.61 -7.19 -10.04
N ALA A 149 -13.74 -8.36 -10.67
CA ALA A 149 -14.11 -9.61 -10.01
C ALA A 149 -13.04 -10.14 -9.02
N ASN A 150 -11.77 -9.83 -9.26
CA ASN A 150 -10.64 -10.21 -8.39
C ASN A 150 -10.25 -9.11 -7.39
N LEU A 151 -10.88 -7.93 -7.44
CA LEU A 151 -10.58 -6.85 -6.49
C LEU A 151 -11.22 -7.12 -5.13
N LYS A 152 -10.36 -7.11 -4.11
CA LYS A 152 -10.74 -7.02 -2.69
C LYS A 152 -11.03 -5.57 -2.33
N SER A 153 -10.13 -4.65 -2.67
CA SER A 153 -10.31 -3.22 -2.43
C SER A 153 -9.48 -2.33 -3.37
N VAL A 154 -9.93 -1.10 -3.58
CA VAL A 154 -9.18 -0.01 -4.21
C VAL A 154 -8.85 1.01 -3.12
N VAL A 155 -7.57 1.34 -2.99
CA VAL A 155 -7.07 2.19 -1.91
C VAL A 155 -6.37 3.41 -2.49
N GLU A 156 -6.84 4.59 -2.08
CA GLU A 156 -6.16 5.86 -2.28
C GLU A 156 -5.40 6.21 -1.01
N ILE A 157 -4.16 6.68 -1.16
CA ILE A 157 -3.33 7.16 -0.06
C ILE A 157 -3.32 8.69 -0.14
N LYS A 158 -3.53 9.36 0.99
CA LYS A 158 -3.51 10.81 1.09
C LYS A 158 -2.58 11.23 2.22
N PHE A 159 -1.60 12.06 1.88
CA PHE A 159 -0.74 12.72 2.85
C PHE A 159 -1.30 14.11 3.19
N PRO A 160 -0.87 14.74 4.31
CA PRO A 160 -1.41 16.03 4.74
C PRO A 160 -1.39 17.09 3.62
N GLY A 161 -2.53 17.77 3.44
CA GLY A 161 -2.74 18.76 2.37
C GLY A 161 -3.32 18.20 1.08
N ASP A 162 -3.48 16.89 0.95
CA ASP A 162 -4.15 16.23 -0.18
C ASP A 162 -5.54 15.73 0.22
N SER A 163 -6.49 15.73 -0.71
CA SER A 163 -7.85 15.26 -0.51
C SER A 163 -8.38 14.52 -1.73
N MET A 164 -9.32 13.60 -1.50
CA MET A 164 -9.95 12.86 -2.56
C MET A 164 -11.11 13.66 -3.15
N SER A 165 -11.10 13.87 -4.47
CA SER A 165 -12.22 14.52 -5.16
C SER A 165 -13.37 13.54 -5.40
N GLU A 166 -14.60 14.05 -5.54
CA GLU A 166 -15.78 13.23 -5.86
C GLU A 166 -15.62 12.46 -7.18
N ALA A 167 -15.02 13.10 -8.20
CA ALA A 167 -14.76 12.46 -9.48
C ALA A 167 -13.74 11.31 -9.37
N GLN A 168 -12.76 11.42 -8.45
CA GLN A 168 -11.82 10.36 -8.14
C GLN A 168 -12.50 9.22 -7.39
N GLN A 169 -13.34 9.55 -6.39
CA GLN A 169 -14.14 8.59 -5.64
C GLN A 169 -15.02 7.76 -6.59
N ALA A 170 -15.88 8.41 -7.37
CA ALA A 170 -16.78 7.72 -8.30
C ALA A 170 -16.04 6.83 -9.31
N ALA A 171 -14.87 7.28 -9.80
CA ALA A 171 -14.03 6.48 -10.68
C ALA A 171 -13.55 5.19 -10.00
N TYR A 172 -13.11 5.27 -8.75
CA TYR A 172 -12.60 4.12 -8.01
C TYR A 172 -13.69 3.18 -7.54
N GLU A 173 -14.87 3.70 -7.19
CA GLU A 173 -16.05 2.87 -6.91
C GLU A 173 -16.42 2.03 -8.14
N ARG A 174 -16.36 2.65 -9.33
CA ARG A 174 -16.60 1.93 -10.59
C ARG A 174 -15.52 0.91 -10.92
N ILE A 175 -14.25 1.18 -10.59
CA ILE A 175 -13.18 0.17 -10.71
C ILE A 175 -13.44 -0.99 -9.74
N ALA A 176 -13.77 -0.68 -8.49
CA ALA A 176 -13.96 -1.66 -7.43
C ALA A 176 -15.26 -2.48 -7.59
N GLY A 177 -16.26 -1.94 -8.29
CA GLY A 177 -17.59 -2.52 -8.46
C GLY A 177 -18.52 -2.31 -7.25
N SER A 178 -18.05 -1.62 -6.21
CA SER A 178 -18.84 -1.28 -5.03
C SER A 178 -18.14 -0.16 -4.23
N PRO A 179 -18.88 0.80 -3.65
CA PRO A 179 -18.31 1.80 -2.74
C PRO A 179 -17.68 1.19 -1.50
N ASP A 180 -18.21 0.06 -0.99
CA ASP A 180 -17.69 -0.60 0.22
C ASP A 180 -16.26 -1.14 0.05
N LYS A 181 -15.79 -1.24 -1.19
CA LYS A 181 -14.44 -1.69 -1.55
C LYS A 181 -13.45 -0.54 -1.75
N VAL A 182 -13.87 0.71 -1.59
CA VAL A 182 -12.98 1.87 -1.72
C VAL A 182 -12.54 2.33 -0.33
N ALA A 183 -11.24 2.55 -0.15
CA ALA A 183 -10.68 3.05 1.11
C ALA A 183 -9.74 4.21 0.84
N VAL A 184 -9.76 5.18 1.76
CA VAL A 184 -8.75 6.25 1.84
C VAL A 184 -7.90 5.99 3.07
N LEU A 185 -6.59 5.93 2.88
CA LEU A 185 -5.61 5.85 3.96
C LEU A 185 -4.74 7.10 3.96
N GLY A 186 -4.13 7.37 5.10
CA GLY A 186 -3.24 8.50 5.33
C GLY A 186 -2.67 8.42 6.74
N PRO A 187 -1.67 9.25 7.08
CA PRO A 187 -1.00 9.18 8.37
C PRO A 187 -1.97 9.18 9.56
N ASP A 188 -2.96 10.06 9.54
CA ASP A 188 -3.94 10.18 10.63
C ASP A 188 -4.82 8.93 10.75
N SER A 189 -5.33 8.40 9.63
CA SER A 189 -6.16 7.19 9.62
C SER A 189 -5.40 5.90 9.93
N CYS A 190 -4.07 5.97 9.92
CA CYS A 190 -3.14 4.90 10.26
C CYS A 190 -2.49 5.08 11.63
N ASP A 191 -2.86 6.14 12.36
CA ASP A 191 -2.29 6.50 13.66
C ASP A 191 -0.75 6.56 13.61
N CYS A 192 -0.20 7.10 12.52
CA CYS A 192 1.23 7.26 12.37
C CYS A 192 1.72 8.34 13.34
N GLY A 193 2.21 7.92 14.51
CA GLY A 193 2.86 8.81 15.47
C GLY A 193 3.93 9.66 14.79
N VAL A 194 4.08 10.90 15.25
CA VAL A 194 5.12 11.83 14.79
C VAL A 194 6.52 11.45 15.31
N ASP A 195 6.82 10.18 15.57
CA ASP A 195 8.14 9.76 16.04
C ASP A 195 8.51 8.41 15.45
N GLY A 196 9.67 8.36 14.79
CA GLY A 196 10.21 7.21 14.07
C GLY A 196 10.62 6.04 14.97
N SER A 197 9.66 5.44 15.67
CA SER A 197 9.82 4.12 16.27
C SER A 197 9.25 3.07 15.31
N GLY A 198 10.17 2.41 14.59
CA GLY A 198 9.88 1.09 14.05
C GLY A 198 9.42 0.12 15.15
N PRO A 199 8.92 -1.08 14.80
CA PRO A 199 8.41 -2.03 15.78
C PRO A 199 9.40 -2.18 16.93
N GLN A 200 8.91 -1.91 18.14
CA GLN A 200 9.68 -1.97 19.37
C GLN A 200 10.33 -3.36 19.48
N THR A 201 11.67 -3.36 19.50
CA THR A 201 12.47 -4.48 19.98
C THR A 201 11.89 -4.93 21.32
N GLN A 202 11.43 -6.18 21.39
CA GLN A 202 11.01 -6.76 22.65
C GLN A 202 12.18 -6.76 23.65
N PRO A 203 11.96 -6.40 24.93
CA PRO A 203 13.01 -6.46 25.94
C PRO A 203 13.27 -7.91 26.37
N ALA A 204 14.54 -8.31 26.20
CA ALA A 204 15.41 -9.19 27.00
C ALA A 204 14.87 -10.51 27.58
N THR A 205 15.62 -11.59 27.35
CA THR A 205 16.43 -12.24 28.41
C THR A 205 17.55 -13.06 27.78
N SER A 206 18.79 -12.56 27.85
CA SER A 206 20.00 -13.34 27.60
C SER A 206 20.32 -14.18 28.83
N ASN A 207 20.22 -15.50 28.70
CA ASN A 207 20.95 -16.46 29.54
C ASN A 207 21.35 -17.63 28.66
N ALA A 208 22.55 -17.58 28.11
CA ALA A 208 23.24 -18.76 27.59
C ALA A 208 24.74 -18.58 27.90
N PRO A 209 25.38 -19.55 28.57
CA PRO A 209 26.78 -19.43 28.96
C PRO A 209 27.73 -19.62 27.78
N ASP A 210 28.89 -18.98 27.90
CA ASP A 210 30.07 -19.08 27.06
C ASP A 210 30.47 -20.53 26.75
N GLU A 211 30.53 -20.89 25.45
CA GLU A 211 31.53 -21.82 24.93
C GLU A 211 32.12 -21.25 23.64
N LEU A 212 33.28 -20.62 23.80
CA LEU A 212 34.17 -20.16 22.75
C LEU A 212 34.89 -21.37 22.14
N SER A 213 34.49 -21.83 20.95
CA SER A 213 35.34 -22.76 20.18
C SER A 213 36.47 -22.00 19.49
N ASP A 214 37.68 -22.44 19.83
CA ASP A 214 39.02 -21.92 19.60
C ASP A 214 39.48 -21.88 18.12
N GLY A 215 38.65 -21.31 17.22
CA GLY A 215 38.92 -21.30 15.76
C GLY A 215 38.88 -19.93 15.08
N ALA A 216 38.27 -18.92 15.70
CA ALA A 216 37.99 -17.64 15.04
C ALA A 216 38.94 -16.49 15.42
N ARG A 217 39.93 -16.73 16.30
CA ARG A 217 40.85 -15.68 16.77
C ARG A 217 42.14 -15.55 15.94
N THR A 218 42.41 -16.45 15.00
CA THR A 218 43.60 -16.40 14.14
C THR A 218 43.41 -15.54 12.88
N PHE A 219 42.16 -15.28 12.45
CA PHE A 219 41.88 -14.56 11.21
C PHE A 219 41.73 -13.03 11.34
N LEU A 220 41.74 -12.48 12.56
CA LEU A 220 41.56 -11.04 12.81
C LEU A 220 42.85 -10.30 13.19
N ARG A 221 44.04 -10.92 13.02
CA ARG A 221 45.33 -10.30 13.35
C ARG A 221 46.31 -10.08 12.19
N SER A 222 45.93 -10.40 10.96
CA SER A 222 46.81 -10.19 9.79
C SER A 222 46.13 -9.27 8.80
N GLY A 223 46.41 -7.97 8.93
CA GLY A 223 45.98 -6.96 7.98
C GLY A 223 46.70 -7.10 6.63
N ALA A 224 45.93 -7.20 5.56
CA ALA A 224 46.26 -6.67 4.24
C ALA A 224 44.95 -6.49 3.45
N PRO A 225 44.68 -5.31 2.85
CA PRO A 225 43.54 -5.16 1.95
C PRO A 225 43.79 -5.93 0.64
N PRO A 226 42.74 -6.42 -0.04
CA PRO A 226 42.89 -7.11 -1.32
C PRO A 226 43.39 -6.14 -2.41
N ILE A 227 44.41 -6.57 -3.16
CA ILE A 227 44.93 -5.87 -4.34
C ILE A 227 43.89 -6.05 -5.47
N ILE A 228 43.33 -4.94 -5.96
CA ILE A 228 42.44 -4.93 -7.13
C ILE A 228 43.32 -4.94 -8.40
N PRO A 229 43.15 -5.89 -9.33
CA PRO A 229 43.87 -5.88 -10.60
C PRO A 229 43.35 -4.76 -11.54
N PRO A 230 44.20 -4.17 -12.39
CA PRO A 230 43.78 -3.10 -13.29
C PRO A 230 42.82 -3.61 -14.37
N PHE A 231 41.76 -2.85 -14.63
CA PHE A 231 40.81 -3.10 -15.72
C PHE A 231 41.51 -2.99 -17.08
N PRO A 232 41.25 -3.92 -18.03
CA PRO A 232 41.74 -3.77 -19.39
C PRO A 232 40.96 -2.65 -20.10
N GLY A 233 41.70 -1.67 -20.62
CA GLY A 233 41.15 -0.55 -21.37
C GLY A 233 40.51 -1.00 -22.68
N PHE A 234 39.34 -0.42 -22.99
CA PHE A 234 38.74 -0.48 -24.32
C PHE A 234 39.30 0.67 -25.15
N ALA A 235 39.90 0.32 -26.28
CA ALA A 235 40.26 1.24 -27.35
C ALA A 235 39.04 1.49 -28.25
N PHE A 236 38.69 2.76 -28.45
CA PHE A 236 38.14 3.34 -29.67
C PHE A 236 38.60 4.79 -29.77
#